data_AF-A0A7X8G155-F1
#
_entry.id   AF-A0A7X8G155-F1
#
_cell.length_a   1.000
_cell.length_b   1.000
_cell.length_c   1.000
_cell.angle_alpha   90.00
_cell.angle_beta   90.00
_cell.angle_gamma   90.00
#
_symmetry.space_group_name_H-M   'P 1'
#
loop_
_entity.id
_entity.type
_entity.pdbx_description
1 polymer ?
#
loop_
_entity_poly.entity_id
_entity_poly.type
_entity_poly.pdbx_seq_one_letter_code
_entity_poly.pdbx_strand_id
1 'polypeptide(L)'
;EKIKKIINYFKENESKKYLAGKNVMYNIIKNGWNGVCFLNAQTKEKDMYIDYKKYFVDLTIEYNKTKKDKFKYNCFLCDREMKDLNNDLSFLNATGFDTSRKSSHVWNFVNDIAVCPICKLIYSCVPAGINYVYSKGIFINDNSNIDSLININQKIRDEILREHETNNSLTYRAMIIALEEEINDKVKYELSDIQLVRYDEEKYRFNILSKKLLEVLRSSRDDLNKLIKTGFNEINTYFNIYEEILKKIMNGENLFLFIHKLLSLKLSKPVDAHYKMSHLKSMMYINIKFLKGVGFMENMENDIVDSGNKQGYFLRTEYEKRSSENKIGGICYRLLNGLKTNNKDIFMDVIMNCYLYIGKTVPKIFVEALKSDENFKTIGYAFVSGLINEKKDKNNGGNNNEK
;
A
#
# COMPACT_ATOMS: atom_id res chain seq x y z
N GLU A 1 26.73 0.16 -36.45
CA GLU A 1 28.11 0.14 -35.90
C GLU A 1 28.30 1.02 -34.67
N LYS A 2 27.97 2.31 -34.71
CA LYS A 2 28.12 3.25 -33.57
C LYS A 2 27.45 2.78 -32.26
N ILE A 3 26.24 2.22 -32.34
CA ILE A 3 25.53 1.66 -31.16
C ILE A 3 26.33 0.52 -30.51
N LYS A 4 26.96 -0.36 -31.28
CA LYS A 4 27.78 -1.46 -30.73
C LYS A 4 29.01 -0.93 -29.98
N LYS A 5 29.64 0.14 -30.49
CA LYS A 5 30.77 0.81 -29.80
C LYS A 5 30.31 1.44 -28.48
N ILE A 6 29.15 2.10 -28.46
CA ILE A 6 28.55 2.66 -27.24
C ILE A 6 28.24 1.55 -26.22
N ILE A 7 27.62 0.45 -26.65
CA ILE A 7 27.33 -0.69 -25.78
C ILE A 7 28.61 -1.28 -25.19
N ASN A 8 29.67 -1.41 -26.00
CA ASN A 8 30.94 -1.94 -25.52
C ASN A 8 31.62 -1.01 -24.50
N TYR A 9 31.58 0.30 -24.72
CA TYR A 9 32.08 1.29 -23.75
C TYR A 9 31.37 1.16 -22.39
N PHE A 10 30.04 1.02 -22.38
CA PHE A 10 29.29 0.81 -21.15
C PHE A 10 29.47 -0.58 -20.52
N LYS A 11 30.16 -1.52 -21.19
CA LYS A 11 30.54 -2.80 -20.60
C LYS A 11 31.86 -2.73 -19.81
N GLU A 12 32.67 -1.71 -20.03
CA GLU A 12 33.92 -1.47 -19.30
C GLU A 12 33.67 -1.20 -17.81
N ASN A 13 34.59 -1.64 -16.94
CA ASN A 13 34.41 -1.56 -15.49
C ASN A 13 34.27 -0.12 -14.97
N GLU A 14 35.08 0.81 -15.48
CA GLU A 14 35.00 2.23 -15.11
C GLU A 14 33.66 2.86 -15.55
N SER A 15 33.25 2.63 -16.80
CA SER A 15 31.96 3.11 -17.31
C SER A 15 30.78 2.55 -16.51
N LYS A 16 30.83 1.25 -16.17
CA LYS A 16 29.83 0.61 -15.30
C LYS A 16 29.77 1.24 -13.92
N LYS A 17 30.92 1.53 -13.30
CA LYS A 17 31.02 2.14 -11.97
C LYS A 17 30.25 3.47 -11.90
N TYR A 18 30.43 4.35 -12.88
CA TYR A 18 29.74 5.65 -12.89
C TYR A 18 28.27 5.53 -13.32
N LEU A 19 27.96 4.67 -14.28
CA LEU A 19 26.57 4.43 -14.70
C LEU A 19 25.74 3.82 -13.55
N ALA A 20 26.26 2.80 -12.88
CA ALA A 20 25.64 2.20 -11.72
C ALA A 20 25.48 3.22 -10.59
N GLY A 21 26.52 4.01 -10.30
CA GLY A 21 26.47 5.07 -9.31
C GLY A 21 25.34 6.09 -9.58
N LYS A 22 25.20 6.57 -10.83
CA LYS A 22 24.10 7.48 -11.22
C LYS A 22 22.72 6.84 -11.06
N ASN A 23 22.57 5.56 -11.42
CA ASN A 23 21.31 4.85 -11.24
C ASN A 23 20.95 4.70 -9.77
N VAL A 24 21.89 4.29 -8.91
CA VAL A 24 21.69 4.19 -7.46
C VAL A 24 21.36 5.56 -6.86
N MET A 25 22.06 6.61 -7.29
CA MET A 25 21.84 7.98 -6.84
C MET A 25 20.39 8.44 -7.04
N TYR A 26 19.85 8.29 -8.24
CA TYR A 26 18.51 8.80 -8.57
C TYR A 26 17.37 7.84 -8.22
N ASN A 27 17.59 6.52 -8.24
CA ASN A 27 16.54 5.54 -8.01
C ASN A 27 16.47 5.05 -6.55
N ILE A 28 17.54 5.21 -5.77
CA ILE A 28 17.62 4.68 -4.40
C ILE A 28 17.94 5.82 -3.42
N ILE A 29 19.08 6.49 -3.59
CA ILE A 29 19.58 7.46 -2.59
C ILE A 29 18.63 8.66 -2.45
N LYS A 30 18.18 9.23 -3.57
CA LYS A 30 17.25 10.36 -3.60
C LYS A 30 15.99 10.12 -2.78
N ASN A 31 15.57 8.87 -2.60
CA ASN A 31 14.37 8.54 -1.83
C ASN A 31 14.56 8.67 -0.31
N GLY A 32 15.79 8.55 0.19
CA GLY A 32 16.08 8.77 1.62
C GLY A 32 16.42 10.22 1.96
N TRP A 33 17.21 10.87 1.12
CA TRP A 33 17.64 12.25 1.34
C TRP A 33 17.94 12.96 0.02
N ASN A 34 17.88 14.29 0.03
CA ASN A 34 18.02 15.11 -1.17
C ASN A 34 18.61 16.50 -0.85
N GLY A 35 18.99 17.25 -1.89
CA GLY A 35 19.40 18.66 -1.76
C GLY A 35 20.81 18.91 -1.20
N VAL A 36 21.57 17.85 -0.89
CA VAL A 36 22.94 17.94 -0.38
C VAL A 36 23.90 17.07 -1.19
N CYS A 37 25.21 17.30 -1.04
CA CYS A 37 26.25 16.52 -1.71
C CYS A 37 25.99 16.44 -3.24
N PHE A 38 26.14 15.25 -3.84
CA PHE A 38 25.95 15.01 -5.27
C PHE A 38 24.49 15.18 -5.74
N LEU A 39 23.52 15.31 -4.81
CA LEU A 39 22.12 15.64 -5.09
C LEU A 39 21.83 17.14 -4.98
N ASN A 40 22.80 17.95 -4.57
CA ASN A 40 22.70 19.40 -4.69
C ASN A 40 22.96 19.80 -6.14
N ALA A 41 21.97 20.42 -6.79
CA ALA A 41 22.07 20.91 -8.16
C ALA A 41 23.26 21.88 -8.37
N GLN A 42 23.70 22.56 -7.32
CA GLN A 42 24.79 23.53 -7.32
C GLN A 42 26.16 22.93 -6.95
N THR A 43 26.27 21.61 -6.75
CA THR A 43 27.56 21.00 -6.38
C THR A 43 28.63 21.23 -7.45
N LYS A 44 29.82 21.66 -7.00
CA LYS A 44 30.99 21.85 -7.85
C LYS A 44 31.72 20.54 -8.13
N GLU A 45 31.66 19.59 -7.18
CA GLU A 45 32.24 18.26 -7.33
C GLU A 45 31.29 17.38 -8.16
N LYS A 46 31.73 16.91 -9.33
CA LYS A 46 30.89 16.13 -10.24
C LYS A 46 31.04 14.63 -10.02
N ASP A 47 32.12 14.20 -9.39
CA ASP A 47 32.31 12.81 -8.99
C ASP A 47 31.56 12.54 -7.67
N MET A 48 30.50 11.73 -7.77
CA MET A 48 29.63 11.40 -6.65
C MET A 48 30.35 10.66 -5.51
N TYR A 49 31.37 9.86 -5.81
CA TYR A 49 32.12 9.12 -4.80
C TYR A 49 32.99 10.06 -3.97
N ILE A 50 33.64 11.01 -4.66
CA ILE A 50 34.48 12.03 -4.03
C ILE A 50 33.60 13.00 -3.22
N ASP A 51 32.47 13.45 -3.79
CA ASP A 51 31.55 14.37 -3.10
C ASP A 51 30.99 13.73 -1.81
N TYR A 52 30.57 12.46 -1.88
CA TYR A 52 30.06 11.72 -0.71
C TYR A 52 31.10 11.63 0.41
N LYS A 53 32.32 11.24 0.04
CA LYS A 53 33.43 11.11 0.98
C LYS A 53 33.73 12.45 1.66
N LYS A 54 33.84 13.53 0.88
CA LYS A 54 34.10 14.88 1.42
C LYS A 54 32.96 15.35 2.33
N TYR A 55 31.71 15.18 1.91
CA TYR A 55 30.55 15.74 2.59
C TYR A 55 30.14 14.98 3.85
N PHE A 56 30.21 13.65 3.86
CA PHE A 56 29.75 12.83 5.00
C PHE A 56 30.89 12.19 5.79
N VAL A 57 31.87 11.58 5.11
CA VAL A 57 32.90 10.75 5.76
C VAL A 57 34.01 11.61 6.36
N ASP A 58 34.59 12.51 5.58
CA ASP A 58 35.74 13.32 5.99
C ASP A 58 35.36 14.28 7.12
N LEU A 59 34.17 14.90 7.07
CA LEU A 59 33.64 15.72 8.17
C LEU A 59 33.49 14.92 9.47
N THR A 60 33.10 13.65 9.38
CA THR A 60 33.00 12.76 10.55
C THR A 60 34.37 12.42 11.12
N ILE A 61 35.34 12.14 10.25
CA ILE A 61 36.74 11.88 10.66
C ILE A 61 37.34 13.12 11.34
N GLU A 62 37.12 14.31 10.79
CA GLU A 62 37.59 15.58 11.35
C GLU A 62 36.97 15.86 12.73
N TYR A 63 35.66 15.68 12.84
CA TYR A 63 34.93 15.81 14.11
C TYR A 63 35.50 14.87 15.19
N ASN A 64 35.81 13.63 14.84
CA ASN A 64 36.40 12.67 15.79
C ASN A 64 37.79 13.10 16.25
N LYS A 65 38.61 13.69 15.38
CA LYS A 65 39.96 14.18 15.69
C LYS A 65 39.99 15.49 16.48
N THR A 66 38.95 16.31 16.38
CA THR A 66 38.90 17.65 16.99
C THR A 66 38.69 17.57 18.50
N LYS A 67 39.39 18.40 19.29
CA LYS A 67 39.12 18.56 20.73
C LYS A 67 37.82 19.32 20.95
N LYS A 68 36.97 18.84 21.86
CA LYS A 68 35.60 19.34 22.06
C LYS A 68 35.46 20.41 23.15
N ASP A 69 36.55 20.78 23.83
CA ASP A 69 36.58 21.71 24.97
C ASP A 69 35.89 23.08 24.76
N LYS A 70 35.64 23.50 23.50
CA LYS A 70 34.98 24.76 23.13
C LYS A 70 33.59 24.59 22.53
N PHE A 71 33.07 23.37 22.47
CA PHE A 71 31.76 23.08 21.91
C PHE A 71 30.69 23.55 22.90
N LYS A 72 29.59 24.09 22.38
CA LYS A 72 28.56 24.78 23.19
C LYS A 72 27.18 24.17 23.04
N TYR A 73 27.03 23.24 22.11
CA TYR A 73 25.76 22.65 21.75
C TYR A 73 25.87 21.13 21.86
N ASN A 74 24.73 20.45 21.93
CA ASN A 74 24.69 18.99 21.92
C ASN A 74 23.85 18.50 20.74
N CYS A 75 24.22 17.33 20.24
CA CYS A 75 23.48 16.62 19.21
C CYS A 75 22.10 16.21 19.73
N PHE A 76 21.04 16.58 19.02
CA PHE A 76 19.66 16.23 19.38
C PHE A 76 19.40 14.73 19.55
N LEU A 77 20.22 13.85 18.95
CA LEU A 77 19.98 12.40 18.92
C LEU A 77 20.89 11.56 19.81
N CYS A 78 22.14 11.97 20.00
CA CYS A 78 23.11 11.18 20.76
C CYS A 78 23.84 11.99 21.83
N ASP A 79 23.40 13.23 22.04
CA ASP A 79 23.90 14.15 23.07
C ASP A 79 25.41 14.47 23.00
N ARG A 80 26.08 14.11 21.91
CA ARG A 80 27.48 14.46 21.68
C ARG A 80 27.64 15.95 21.44
N GLU A 81 28.72 16.52 21.96
CA GLU A 81 29.04 17.95 21.85
C GLU A 81 29.21 18.41 20.39
N MET A 82 28.80 19.64 20.09
CA MET A 82 28.81 20.26 18.78
C MET A 82 29.26 21.72 18.84
N LYS A 83 29.96 22.14 17.80
CA LYS A 83 30.47 23.52 17.66
C LYS A 83 29.36 24.52 17.32
N ASP A 84 28.43 24.12 16.46
CA ASP A 84 27.33 24.93 15.93
C ASP A 84 26.13 24.03 15.59
N LEU A 85 24.99 24.64 15.24
CA LEU A 85 23.73 23.97 14.91
C LEU A 85 23.46 23.92 13.39
N ASN A 86 24.49 24.04 12.54
CA ASN A 86 24.30 24.13 11.08
C ASN A 86 23.88 22.80 10.43
N ASN A 87 24.12 21.68 11.11
CA ASN A 87 23.74 20.35 10.62
C ASN A 87 22.29 20.02 11.02
N ASP A 88 21.33 20.63 10.33
CA ASP A 88 19.92 20.26 10.50
C ASP A 88 19.56 18.94 9.79
N LEU A 89 18.30 18.52 9.97
CA LEU A 89 17.73 17.32 9.37
C LEU A 89 17.00 17.60 8.05
N SER A 90 17.06 18.82 7.50
CA SER A 90 16.29 19.23 6.32
C SER A 90 16.66 18.44 5.05
N PHE A 91 17.87 17.86 5.02
CA PHE A 91 18.34 17.03 3.92
C PHE A 91 17.62 15.67 3.85
N LEU A 92 17.05 15.18 4.96
CA LEU A 92 16.27 13.95 4.98
C LEU A 92 14.87 14.20 4.42
N ASN A 93 14.40 13.31 3.56
CA ASN A 93 13.07 13.45 2.97
C ASN A 93 11.99 13.34 4.05
N ALA A 94 11.05 14.28 4.04
CA ALA A 94 9.87 14.31 4.90
C ALA A 94 10.14 14.17 6.42
N THR A 95 11.36 14.46 6.88
CA THR A 95 11.77 14.31 8.30
C THR A 95 12.11 15.66 8.92
N GLY A 96 12.91 16.49 8.25
CA GLY A 96 13.30 17.82 8.73
C GLY A 96 12.55 18.98 8.07
N PHE A 97 12.88 20.19 8.49
CA PHE A 97 12.39 21.45 7.91
C PHE A 97 13.56 22.43 7.75
N ASP A 98 13.40 23.41 6.86
CA ASP A 98 14.39 24.48 6.67
C ASP A 98 14.41 25.40 7.90
N THR A 99 15.41 25.21 8.75
CA THR A 99 15.57 25.92 10.01
C THR A 99 15.82 27.42 9.83
N SER A 100 16.35 27.82 8.67
CA SER A 100 16.64 29.22 8.34
C SER A 100 15.41 30.01 7.88
N ARG A 101 14.43 29.33 7.25
CA ARG A 101 13.24 29.99 6.66
C ARG A 101 11.93 29.65 7.36
N LYS A 102 11.89 28.59 8.17
CA LYS A 102 10.65 28.04 8.76
C LYS A 102 10.74 27.90 10.28
N SER A 103 11.21 28.95 10.97
CA SER A 103 11.37 28.98 12.42
C SER A 103 10.08 28.70 13.22
N SER A 104 8.90 28.87 12.63
CA SER A 104 7.60 28.58 13.26
C SER A 104 7.36 27.12 13.61
N HIS A 105 8.18 26.19 13.09
CA HIS A 105 8.08 24.76 13.39
C HIS A 105 8.76 24.40 14.72
N VAL A 106 9.47 25.35 15.35
CA VAL A 106 10.21 25.13 16.60
C VAL A 106 9.64 25.98 17.72
N TRP A 107 9.69 25.43 18.94
CA TRP A 107 9.26 26.12 20.14
C TRP A 107 9.99 27.46 20.29
N ASN A 108 9.21 28.52 20.53
CA ASN A 108 9.71 29.89 20.69
C ASN A 108 10.59 30.40 19.52
N PHE A 109 10.48 29.80 18.33
CA PHE A 109 11.28 30.16 17.15
C PHE A 109 12.81 29.99 17.34
N VAL A 110 13.26 29.26 18.36
CA VAL A 110 14.67 28.99 18.65
C VAL A 110 15.00 27.57 18.21
N ASN A 111 15.79 27.43 17.14
CA ASN A 111 16.17 26.11 16.67
C ASN A 111 17.21 25.45 17.60
N ASP A 112 16.86 24.29 18.14
CA ASP A 112 17.72 23.37 18.88
C ASP A 112 17.87 22.00 18.19
N ILE A 113 17.28 21.84 16.99
CA ILE A 113 17.26 20.59 16.24
C ILE A 113 18.43 20.57 15.27
N ALA A 114 19.55 20.02 15.72
CA ALA A 114 20.73 19.73 14.89
C ALA A 114 21.40 18.42 15.31
N VAL A 115 22.15 17.82 14.37
CA VAL A 115 22.82 16.54 14.56
C VAL A 115 24.33 16.62 14.35
N CYS A 116 25.09 15.84 15.12
CA CYS A 116 26.53 15.78 14.94
C CYS A 116 26.90 15.08 13.61
N PRO A 117 28.14 15.29 13.10
CA PRO A 117 28.59 14.65 11.86
C PRO A 117 28.44 13.12 11.84
N ILE A 118 28.62 12.44 12.99
CA ILE A 118 28.42 10.99 13.11
C ILE A 118 26.97 10.61 12.80
N CYS A 119 26.00 11.26 13.46
CA CYS A 119 24.57 11.00 13.21
C CYS A 119 24.19 11.33 11.76
N LYS A 120 24.75 12.41 11.20
CA LYS A 120 24.53 12.78 9.80
C LYS A 120 25.05 11.73 8.81
N LEU A 121 26.22 11.13 9.07
CA LEU A 121 26.75 10.00 8.30
C LEU A 121 25.90 8.73 8.48
N ILE A 122 25.38 8.45 9.67
CA ILE A 122 24.46 7.31 9.87
C ILE A 122 23.19 7.50 9.04
N TYR A 123 22.62 8.71 9.03
CA TYR A 123 21.44 9.01 8.23
C TYR A 123 21.67 8.99 6.72
N SER A 124 22.88 9.26 6.24
CA SER A 124 23.15 9.12 4.81
C SER A 124 23.03 7.67 4.33
N CYS A 125 23.06 6.69 5.24
CA CYS A 125 22.85 5.28 4.99
C CYS A 125 21.37 4.83 4.97
N VAL A 126 20.40 5.71 5.28
CA VAL A 126 18.95 5.38 5.25
C VAL A 126 18.53 4.67 3.94
N PRO A 127 18.96 5.10 2.74
CA PRO A 127 18.61 4.42 1.50
C PRO A 127 19.09 2.97 1.41
N ALA A 128 20.13 2.58 2.14
CA ALA A 128 20.65 1.21 2.13
C ALA A 128 19.81 0.25 2.99
N GLY A 129 19.04 0.78 3.96
CA GLY A 129 18.19 -0.03 4.82
C GLY A 129 16.84 -0.40 4.20
N ILE A 130 16.35 0.40 3.24
CA ILE A 130 15.01 0.23 2.66
C ILE A 130 15.11 -0.52 1.33
N ASN A 131 14.23 -1.50 1.15
CA ASN A 131 14.08 -2.22 -0.11
C ASN A 131 13.19 -1.43 -1.07
N TYR A 132 13.78 -0.84 -2.11
CA TYR A 132 13.05 -0.04 -3.09
C TYR A 132 12.67 -0.85 -4.35
N VAL A 133 11.47 -0.58 -4.85
CA VAL A 133 10.91 -1.05 -6.12
C VAL A 133 10.27 0.15 -6.80
N TYR A 134 10.92 0.66 -7.84
CA TYR A 134 10.52 1.89 -8.51
C TYR A 134 10.37 3.06 -7.51
N SER A 135 9.18 3.66 -7.42
CA SER A 135 8.85 4.76 -6.49
C SER A 135 8.38 4.29 -5.11
N LYS A 136 8.36 2.97 -4.86
CA LYS A 136 7.89 2.38 -3.60
C LYS A 136 9.06 1.79 -2.83
N GLY A 137 8.99 1.83 -1.50
CA GLY A 137 10.00 1.25 -0.63
C GLY A 137 9.37 0.59 0.58
N ILE A 138 10.05 -0.42 1.09
CA ILE A 138 9.60 -1.17 2.25
C ILE A 138 10.76 -1.53 3.17
N PHE A 139 10.54 -1.38 4.47
CA PHE A 139 11.44 -1.83 5.51
C PHE A 139 10.63 -2.35 6.68
N ILE A 140 11.04 -3.50 7.20
CA ILE A 140 10.42 -4.10 8.37
C ILE A 140 11.36 -3.88 9.56
N ASN A 141 10.89 -3.16 10.56
CA ASN A 141 11.58 -2.97 11.83
C ASN A 141 11.18 -4.09 12.80
N ASP A 142 11.88 -5.21 12.69
CA ASP A 142 11.84 -6.28 13.69
C ASP A 142 12.73 -5.90 14.88
N ASN A 143 12.08 -5.60 16.01
CA ASN A 143 12.76 -5.19 17.24
C ASN A 143 13.25 -6.36 18.11
N SER A 144 13.11 -7.61 17.64
CA SER A 144 13.49 -8.77 18.42
C SER A 144 15.02 -8.93 18.55
N ASN A 145 15.78 -8.67 17.49
CA ASN A 145 17.25 -8.58 17.45
C ASN A 145 17.74 -8.16 16.04
N ILE A 146 19.01 -7.72 15.96
CA ILE A 146 19.59 -7.21 14.72
C ILE A 146 19.71 -8.26 13.61
N ASP A 147 19.99 -9.53 13.93
CA ASP A 147 20.11 -10.58 12.92
C ASP A 147 18.75 -10.88 12.28
N SER A 148 17.68 -10.91 13.09
CA SER A 148 16.30 -11.05 12.63
C SER A 148 15.91 -9.87 11.72
N LEU A 149 16.23 -8.63 12.14
CA LEU A 149 16.01 -7.43 11.34
C LEU A 149 16.72 -7.48 9.98
N ILE A 150 17.96 -7.94 9.94
CA ILE A 150 18.73 -8.08 8.71
C ILE A 150 18.13 -9.18 7.84
N ASN A 151 17.83 -10.35 8.41
CA ASN A 151 17.30 -11.50 7.69
C ASN A 151 15.95 -11.20 7.03
N ILE A 152 14.99 -10.60 7.75
CA ILE A 152 13.67 -10.29 7.18
C ILE A 152 13.79 -9.35 5.98
N ASN A 153 14.61 -8.30 6.10
CA ASN A 153 14.76 -7.32 5.03
C ASN A 153 15.57 -7.86 3.86
N GLN A 154 16.52 -8.78 4.08
CA GLN A 154 17.21 -9.49 3.00
C GLN A 154 16.25 -10.42 2.24
N LYS A 155 15.40 -11.18 2.94
CA LYS A 155 14.38 -12.02 2.29
C LYS A 155 13.44 -11.20 1.41
N ILE A 156 12.94 -10.07 1.91
CA ILE A 156 12.10 -9.16 1.13
C ILE A 156 12.83 -8.67 -0.13
N ARG A 157 14.10 -8.28 0.00
CA ARG A 157 14.94 -7.87 -1.13
C ARG A 157 15.03 -8.98 -2.17
N ASP A 158 15.31 -10.19 -1.74
CA ASP A 158 15.54 -11.32 -2.63
C ASP A 158 14.24 -11.79 -3.30
N GLU A 159 13.08 -11.67 -2.63
CA GLU A 159 11.75 -11.87 -3.25
C GLU A 159 11.43 -10.79 -4.28
N ILE A 160 11.69 -9.52 -3.95
CA ILE A 160 11.52 -8.39 -4.87
C ILE A 160 12.35 -8.60 -6.15
N LEU A 161 13.61 -9.01 -6.00
CA LEU A 161 14.52 -9.27 -7.12
C LEU A 161 14.02 -10.45 -7.98
N ARG A 162 13.50 -11.51 -7.36
CA ARG A 162 12.90 -12.65 -8.06
C ARG A 162 11.63 -12.27 -8.84
N GLU A 163 10.76 -11.44 -8.26
CA GLU A 163 9.53 -10.98 -8.95
C GLU A 163 9.82 -10.03 -10.13
N HIS A 164 10.91 -9.26 -10.08
CA HIS A 164 11.33 -8.38 -11.18
C HIS A 164 11.64 -9.12 -12.49
N GLU A 165 12.06 -10.38 -12.42
CA GLU A 165 12.29 -11.23 -13.61
C GLU A 165 10.99 -11.73 -14.24
N THR A 166 9.85 -11.65 -13.53
CA THR A 166 8.55 -12.23 -13.93
C THR A 166 7.44 -11.20 -14.21
N ASN A 167 7.79 -9.92 -14.41
CA ASN A 167 6.91 -8.82 -14.85
C ASN A 167 5.70 -8.48 -13.94
N ASN A 168 5.67 -8.93 -12.68
CA ASN A 168 4.61 -8.57 -11.73
C ASN A 168 5.23 -7.88 -10.50
N SER A 169 5.42 -6.56 -10.54
CA SER A 169 5.86 -5.84 -9.35
C SER A 169 4.72 -5.73 -8.35
N LEU A 170 4.75 -6.56 -7.30
CA LEU A 170 3.87 -6.41 -6.14
C LEU A 170 4.74 -6.37 -4.89
N THR A 171 5.32 -5.22 -4.59
CA THR A 171 6.15 -4.99 -3.38
C THR A 171 5.50 -5.54 -2.11
N TYR A 172 4.16 -5.51 -2.03
CA TYR A 172 3.42 -6.06 -0.91
C TYR A 172 3.29 -7.60 -0.91
N ARG A 173 3.38 -8.27 -2.05
CA ARG A 173 3.41 -9.72 -2.15
C ARG A 173 4.72 -10.28 -1.60
N ALA A 174 5.84 -9.72 -2.03
CA ALA A 174 7.17 -10.04 -1.48
C ALA A 174 7.20 -9.87 0.05
N MET A 175 6.59 -8.79 0.56
CA MET A 175 6.42 -8.57 2.00
C MET A 175 5.61 -9.69 2.68
N ILE A 176 4.43 -10.04 2.13
CA ILE A 176 3.56 -11.08 2.71
C ILE A 176 4.30 -12.42 2.74
N ILE A 177 4.99 -12.79 1.64
CA ILE A 177 5.78 -14.03 1.58
C ILE A 177 6.88 -14.05 2.64
N ALA A 178 7.67 -12.97 2.73
CA ALA A 178 8.76 -12.88 3.71
C ALA A 178 8.25 -12.96 5.16
N LEU A 179 7.12 -12.29 5.46
CA LEU A 179 6.48 -12.35 6.78
C LEU A 179 5.93 -13.74 7.10
N GLU A 180 5.34 -14.45 6.13
CA GLU A 180 4.79 -15.79 6.33
C GLU A 180 5.85 -16.83 6.73
N GLU A 181 7.00 -16.82 6.05
CA GLU A 181 8.11 -17.73 6.36
C GLU A 181 8.68 -17.47 7.76
N GLU A 182 8.81 -16.20 8.14
CA GLU A 182 9.36 -15.84 9.42
C GLU A 182 8.45 -16.21 10.59
N ILE A 183 7.14 -16.01 10.46
CA ILE A 183 6.14 -16.37 11.47
C ILE A 183 6.08 -17.88 11.72
N ASN A 184 6.25 -18.70 10.67
CA ASN A 184 6.24 -20.17 10.82
C ASN A 184 7.48 -20.71 11.54
N ASP A 185 8.62 -20.02 11.44
CA ASP A 185 9.90 -20.45 12.03
C ASP A 185 10.07 -20.07 13.51
N LYS A 186 9.18 -19.23 14.06
CA LYS A 186 9.32 -18.72 15.43
C LYS A 186 7.98 -18.62 16.17
N VAL A 187 7.86 -19.38 17.26
CA VAL A 187 6.90 -19.17 18.38
C VAL A 187 7.10 -17.78 19.06
N LYS A 188 8.05 -16.96 18.58
CA LYS A 188 8.54 -15.72 19.20
C LYS A 188 7.73 -14.45 18.86
N TYR A 189 6.71 -14.53 17.99
CA TYR A 189 5.86 -13.38 17.62
C TYR A 189 4.71 -13.11 18.61
N GLU A 190 4.68 -13.79 19.76
CA GLU A 190 3.61 -13.60 20.74
C GLU A 190 3.62 -12.23 21.44
N LEU A 191 4.69 -11.41 21.29
CA LEU A 191 4.85 -10.17 22.07
C LEU A 191 5.33 -8.92 21.29
N SER A 192 5.68 -9.02 20.00
CA SER A 192 6.24 -7.88 19.26
C SER A 192 5.34 -7.41 18.12
N ASP A 193 4.79 -6.21 18.27
CA ASP A 193 4.21 -5.42 17.19
C ASP A 193 5.31 -5.06 16.18
N ILE A 194 5.23 -5.59 14.96
CA ILE A 194 6.21 -5.33 13.90
C ILE A 194 5.92 -3.96 13.29
N GLN A 195 6.90 -3.06 13.30
CA GLN A 195 6.75 -1.78 12.63
C GLN A 195 7.15 -1.89 11.16
N LEU A 196 6.20 -1.62 10.27
CA LEU A 196 6.39 -1.53 8.84
C LEU A 196 6.62 -0.06 8.44
N VAL A 197 7.76 0.22 7.80
CA VAL A 197 8.06 1.50 7.18
C VAL A 197 7.83 1.36 5.67
N ARG A 198 6.90 2.16 5.14
CA ARG A 198 6.61 2.24 3.71
C ARG A 198 7.07 3.58 3.17
N TYR A 199 7.68 3.55 2.01
CA TYR A 199 7.92 4.74 1.20
C TYR A 199 7.00 4.67 -0.02
N ASP A 200 6.13 5.65 -0.19
CA ASP A 200 5.22 5.75 -1.33
C ASP A 200 4.95 7.23 -1.62
N GLU A 201 4.90 7.61 -2.89
CA GLU A 201 4.65 9.00 -3.32
C GLU A 201 5.55 10.05 -2.62
N GLU A 202 6.86 9.76 -2.53
CA GLU A 202 7.87 10.62 -1.88
C GLU A 202 7.65 10.85 -0.37
N LYS A 203 6.87 9.98 0.29
CA LYS A 203 6.53 10.08 1.71
C LYS A 203 6.74 8.78 2.45
N TYR A 204 7.18 8.89 3.70
CA TYR A 204 7.20 7.77 4.64
C TYR A 204 5.84 7.59 5.31
N ARG A 205 5.41 6.34 5.43
CA ARG A 205 4.23 5.92 6.20
C ARG A 205 4.63 4.79 7.13
N PHE A 206 4.18 4.88 8.38
CA PHE A 206 4.50 3.91 9.42
C PHE A 206 3.23 3.14 9.77
N ASN A 207 3.31 1.82 9.75
CA ASN A 207 2.22 0.93 10.13
C ASN A 207 2.71 -0.04 11.18
N ILE A 208 1.81 -0.45 12.07
CA ILE A 208 2.07 -1.52 13.02
C ILE A 208 1.34 -2.76 12.51
N LEU A 209 2.08 -3.83 12.25
CA LEU A 209 1.54 -5.12 11.86
C LEU A 209 1.34 -5.96 13.12
N SER A 210 0.13 -5.93 13.66
CA SER A 210 -0.26 -6.80 14.77
C SER A 210 -0.38 -8.25 14.32
N LYS A 211 -0.24 -9.19 15.27
CA LYS A 211 -0.45 -10.63 15.02
C LYS A 211 -1.78 -10.92 14.32
N LYS A 212 -2.85 -10.28 14.79
CA LYS A 212 -4.20 -10.42 14.21
C LYS A 212 -4.25 -9.99 12.75
N LEU A 213 -3.58 -8.89 12.41
CA LEU A 213 -3.52 -8.41 11.03
C LEU A 213 -2.74 -9.38 10.12
N LEU A 214 -1.64 -9.93 10.61
CA LEU A 214 -0.85 -10.94 9.90
C LEU A 214 -1.69 -12.22 9.65
N GLU A 215 -2.47 -12.66 10.63
CA GLU A 215 -3.41 -13.77 10.48
C GLU A 215 -4.50 -13.49 9.43
N VAL A 216 -5.01 -12.25 9.38
CA VAL A 216 -5.96 -11.81 8.35
C VAL A 216 -5.33 -11.89 6.96
N LEU A 217 -4.11 -11.39 6.79
CA LEU A 217 -3.40 -11.43 5.50
C LEU A 217 -3.16 -12.88 5.05
N ARG A 218 -2.68 -13.73 5.95
CA ARG A 218 -2.43 -15.15 5.70
C ARG A 218 -3.69 -15.91 5.31
N SER A 219 -4.76 -15.78 6.11
CA SER A 219 -6.04 -16.46 5.84
C SER A 219 -6.75 -15.91 4.59
N SER A 220 -6.37 -14.72 4.12
CA SER A 220 -6.91 -14.07 2.93
C SER A 220 -6.10 -14.31 1.67
N ARG A 221 -4.99 -15.06 1.72
CA ARG A 221 -4.03 -15.23 0.62
C ARG A 221 -4.68 -15.62 -0.70
N ASP A 222 -5.52 -16.65 -0.69
CA ASP A 222 -6.16 -17.12 -1.93
C ASP A 222 -7.11 -16.09 -2.53
N ASP A 223 -7.80 -15.34 -1.69
CA ASP A 223 -8.70 -14.27 -2.13
C ASP A 223 -7.94 -13.06 -2.65
N LEU A 224 -6.82 -12.71 -2.00
CA LEU A 224 -5.89 -11.66 -2.44
C LEU A 224 -5.23 -12.01 -3.78
N ASN A 225 -4.80 -13.27 -3.97
CA ASN A 225 -4.18 -13.72 -5.22
C ASN A 225 -5.10 -13.56 -6.44
N LYS A 226 -6.42 -13.75 -6.26
CA LYS A 226 -7.41 -13.53 -7.32
C LYS A 226 -7.50 -12.06 -7.77
N LEU A 227 -7.01 -11.12 -6.96
CA LEU A 227 -7.15 -9.67 -7.15
C LEU A 227 -5.91 -9.02 -7.77
N ILE A 228 -4.79 -9.76 -7.90
CA ILE A 228 -3.51 -9.25 -8.40
C ILE A 228 -3.64 -8.52 -9.75
N LYS A 229 -4.37 -9.12 -10.70
CA LYS A 229 -4.53 -8.60 -12.07
C LYS A 229 -5.79 -7.76 -12.25
N THR A 230 -6.30 -7.18 -11.17
CA THR A 230 -7.57 -6.45 -11.18
C THR A 230 -7.36 -4.99 -10.84
N GLY A 231 -8.16 -4.11 -11.44
CA GLY A 231 -8.01 -2.68 -11.25
C GLY A 231 -9.16 -1.87 -11.80
N PHE A 232 -9.05 -0.56 -11.72
CA PHE A 232 -10.03 0.36 -12.28
C PHE A 232 -9.39 1.68 -12.69
N ASN A 233 -10.04 2.39 -13.61
CA ASN A 233 -9.63 3.74 -14.00
C ASN A 233 -10.47 4.78 -13.27
N GLU A 234 -9.82 5.83 -12.77
CA GLU A 234 -10.48 7.01 -12.22
C GLU A 234 -9.69 8.26 -12.62
N ILE A 235 -10.36 9.21 -13.28
CA ILE A 235 -9.79 10.50 -13.70
C ILE A 235 -8.42 10.30 -14.38
N ASN A 236 -8.37 9.41 -15.37
CA ASN A 236 -7.17 9.03 -16.16
C ASN A 236 -6.05 8.32 -15.39
N THR A 237 -6.28 7.87 -14.16
CA THR A 237 -5.31 7.10 -13.39
C THR A 237 -5.80 5.66 -13.20
N TYR A 238 -4.93 4.68 -13.43
CA TYR A 238 -5.21 3.28 -13.16
C TYR A 238 -4.86 2.95 -11.70
N PHE A 239 -5.80 2.30 -11.00
CA PHE A 239 -5.63 1.83 -9.64
C PHE A 239 -5.71 0.31 -9.61
N ASN A 240 -4.70 -0.33 -9.01
CA ASN A 240 -4.70 -1.78 -8.78
C ASN A 240 -5.49 -2.10 -7.51
N ILE A 241 -6.51 -2.98 -7.61
CA ILE A 241 -7.40 -3.31 -6.48
C ILE A 241 -6.65 -4.05 -5.36
N TYR A 242 -5.72 -4.94 -5.70
CA TYR A 242 -4.92 -5.67 -4.71
C TYR A 242 -4.09 -4.71 -3.85
N GLU A 243 -3.40 -3.75 -4.48
CA GLU A 243 -2.62 -2.75 -3.74
C GLU A 243 -3.50 -1.88 -2.82
N GLU A 244 -4.65 -1.43 -3.31
CA GLU A 244 -5.57 -0.60 -2.54
C GLU A 244 -6.17 -1.34 -1.33
N ILE A 245 -6.47 -2.64 -1.48
CA ILE A 245 -6.92 -3.49 -0.37
C ILE A 245 -5.84 -3.61 0.69
N LEU A 246 -4.61 -3.90 0.29
CA LEU A 246 -3.52 -4.07 1.25
C LEU A 246 -3.23 -2.77 1.99
N LYS A 247 -3.20 -1.63 1.28
CA LYS A 247 -3.07 -0.31 1.92
C LYS A 247 -4.13 -0.10 3.00
N LYS A 248 -5.39 -0.41 2.71
CA LYS A 248 -6.51 -0.27 3.65
C LYS A 248 -6.39 -1.19 4.85
N ILE A 249 -6.14 -2.47 4.61
CA ILE A 249 -5.97 -3.47 5.67
C ILE A 249 -4.81 -3.09 6.60
N MET A 250 -3.66 -2.68 6.05
CA MET A 250 -2.51 -2.23 6.84
C MET A 250 -2.76 -0.94 7.63
N ASN A 251 -3.69 -0.11 7.18
CA ASN A 251 -4.14 1.08 7.91
C ASN A 251 -5.25 0.78 8.94
N GLY A 252 -5.66 -0.49 9.09
CA GLY A 252 -6.77 -0.86 9.97
C GLY A 252 -8.14 -0.44 9.44
N GLU A 253 -8.27 -0.20 8.13
CA GLU A 253 -9.52 0.19 7.49
C GLU A 253 -10.27 -1.04 6.96
N ASN A 254 -11.58 -1.11 7.23
CA ASN A 254 -12.46 -2.06 6.57
C ASN A 254 -12.69 -1.67 5.09
N LEU A 255 -13.18 -2.63 4.30
CA LEU A 255 -13.32 -2.51 2.85
C LEU A 255 -14.70 -2.05 2.39
N PHE A 256 -15.67 -1.75 3.28
CA PHE A 256 -17.06 -1.47 2.89
C PHE A 256 -17.17 -0.29 1.92
N LEU A 257 -16.49 0.83 2.21
CA LEU A 257 -16.50 2.00 1.34
C LEU A 257 -15.85 1.71 -0.02
N PHE A 258 -14.83 0.85 -0.03
CA PHE A 258 -14.16 0.48 -1.28
C PHE A 258 -15.03 -0.45 -2.13
N ILE A 259 -15.65 -1.45 -1.51
CA ILE A 259 -16.65 -2.33 -2.15
C ILE A 259 -17.80 -1.51 -2.73
N HIS A 260 -18.33 -0.54 -1.97
CA HIS A 260 -19.36 0.37 -2.46
C HIS A 260 -18.91 1.17 -3.70
N LYS A 261 -17.69 1.73 -3.66
CA LYS A 261 -17.11 2.48 -4.79
C LYS A 261 -17.04 1.60 -6.04
N LEU A 262 -16.55 0.37 -5.91
CA LEU A 262 -16.44 -0.56 -7.04
C LEU A 262 -17.83 -0.96 -7.58
N LEU A 263 -18.78 -1.34 -6.71
CA LEU A 263 -20.16 -1.63 -7.16
C LEU A 263 -20.78 -0.44 -7.91
N SER A 264 -20.59 0.78 -7.41
CA SER A 264 -21.07 2.01 -8.06
C SER A 264 -20.37 2.27 -9.39
N LEU A 265 -19.07 1.99 -9.48
CA LEU A 265 -18.30 2.11 -10.72
C LEU A 265 -18.79 1.11 -11.77
N LYS A 266 -19.04 -0.15 -11.39
CA LYS A 266 -19.55 -1.17 -12.30
C LYS A 266 -20.91 -0.78 -12.90
N LEU A 267 -21.75 -0.08 -12.14
CA LEU A 267 -23.06 0.42 -12.60
C LEU A 267 -22.96 1.66 -13.49
N SER A 268 -22.06 2.59 -13.16
CA SER A 268 -22.00 3.91 -13.82
C SER A 268 -21.02 3.96 -14.99
N LYS A 269 -19.87 3.32 -14.86
CA LYS A 269 -18.75 3.32 -15.83
C LYS A 269 -18.13 1.93 -15.95
N PRO A 270 -18.83 0.95 -16.53
CA PRO A 270 -18.36 -0.44 -16.62
C PRO A 270 -17.05 -0.59 -17.42
N VAL A 271 -16.77 0.31 -18.38
CA VAL A 271 -15.54 0.31 -19.19
C VAL A 271 -14.30 0.60 -18.34
N ASP A 272 -14.46 1.35 -17.26
CA ASP A 272 -13.37 1.69 -16.33
C ASP A 272 -13.17 0.60 -15.27
N ALA A 273 -14.00 -0.45 -15.24
CA ALA A 273 -14.02 -1.48 -14.21
C ALA A 273 -13.37 -2.79 -14.71
N HIS A 274 -12.05 -2.90 -14.53
CA HIS A 274 -11.24 -4.05 -14.91
C HIS A 274 -11.25 -5.16 -13.84
N TYR A 275 -12.45 -5.61 -13.46
CA TYR A 275 -12.69 -6.69 -12.50
C TYR A 275 -14.09 -7.30 -12.67
N LYS A 276 -14.29 -8.49 -12.09
CA LYS A 276 -15.54 -9.25 -12.12
C LYS A 276 -16.25 -9.24 -10.76
N MET A 277 -17.53 -9.59 -10.72
CA MET A 277 -18.29 -9.74 -9.47
C MET A 277 -17.71 -10.83 -8.57
N SER A 278 -17.10 -11.88 -9.14
CA SER A 278 -16.36 -12.88 -8.37
C SER A 278 -15.19 -12.28 -7.59
N HIS A 279 -14.54 -11.24 -8.12
CA HIS A 279 -13.48 -10.51 -7.43
C HIS A 279 -14.03 -9.70 -6.26
N LEU A 280 -15.19 -9.03 -6.43
CA LEU A 280 -15.85 -8.34 -5.30
C LEU A 280 -16.27 -9.30 -4.20
N LYS A 281 -16.69 -10.52 -4.56
CA LYS A 281 -16.97 -11.58 -3.59
C LYS A 281 -15.72 -11.96 -2.80
N SER A 282 -14.57 -12.13 -3.46
CA SER A 282 -13.27 -12.31 -2.78
C SER A 282 -12.99 -11.14 -1.81
N MET A 283 -13.23 -9.89 -2.23
CA MET A 283 -13.07 -8.71 -1.36
C MET A 283 -13.97 -8.76 -0.12
N MET A 284 -15.20 -9.24 -0.25
CA MET A 284 -16.12 -9.39 0.88
C MET A 284 -15.61 -10.43 1.89
N TYR A 285 -15.07 -11.56 1.42
CA TYR A 285 -14.47 -12.55 2.33
C TYR A 285 -13.24 -12.00 3.05
N ILE A 286 -12.38 -11.26 2.34
CA ILE A 286 -11.23 -10.58 2.96
C ILE A 286 -11.73 -9.62 4.05
N ASN A 287 -12.78 -8.85 3.77
CA ASN A 287 -13.34 -7.91 4.74
C ASN A 287 -13.92 -8.61 5.97
N ILE A 288 -14.60 -9.76 5.81
CA ILE A 288 -15.09 -10.54 6.95
C ILE A 288 -13.93 -11.07 7.79
N LYS A 289 -12.89 -11.61 7.16
CA LYS A 289 -11.68 -12.07 7.85
C LYS A 289 -11.04 -10.92 8.63
N PHE A 290 -10.94 -9.75 8.01
CA PHE A 290 -10.46 -8.53 8.66
C PHE A 290 -11.30 -8.14 9.87
N LEU A 291 -12.63 -8.05 9.72
CA LEU A 291 -13.55 -7.70 10.81
C LEU A 291 -13.46 -8.68 11.99
N LYS A 292 -13.38 -9.99 11.71
CA LYS A 292 -13.10 -11.03 12.73
C LYS A 292 -11.77 -10.77 13.42
N GLY A 293 -10.73 -10.49 12.63
CA GLY A 293 -9.40 -10.17 13.14
C GLY A 293 -9.37 -8.93 14.04
N VAL A 294 -10.26 -7.96 13.87
CA VAL A 294 -10.34 -6.78 14.75
C VAL A 294 -11.39 -6.91 15.87
N GLY A 295 -12.01 -8.08 16.05
CA GLY A 295 -12.96 -8.38 17.13
C GLY A 295 -14.43 -8.11 16.81
N PHE A 296 -14.77 -7.86 15.54
CA PHE A 296 -16.15 -7.77 15.06
C PHE A 296 -16.57 -9.07 14.40
N MET A 297 -17.88 -9.40 14.39
CA MET A 297 -18.42 -10.56 13.67
C MET A 297 -17.83 -11.94 14.07
N GLU A 298 -17.39 -12.12 15.32
CA GLU A 298 -16.75 -13.38 15.78
C GLU A 298 -17.59 -14.64 15.48
N ASN A 299 -18.92 -14.54 15.58
CA ASN A 299 -19.86 -15.65 15.38
C ASN A 299 -20.46 -15.74 13.97
N MET A 300 -19.89 -15.04 12.99
CA MET A 300 -20.47 -14.98 11.64
C MET A 300 -19.95 -16.10 10.74
N GLU A 301 -20.85 -16.85 10.12
CA GLU A 301 -20.50 -17.83 9.10
C GLU A 301 -20.15 -17.17 7.77
N ASN A 302 -19.12 -17.66 7.09
CA ASN A 302 -18.71 -17.11 5.78
C ASN A 302 -19.80 -17.31 4.69
N ASP A 303 -20.72 -18.25 4.88
CA ASP A 303 -21.82 -18.55 3.95
C ASP A 303 -22.80 -17.37 3.76
N ILE A 304 -22.79 -16.35 4.64
CA ILE A 304 -23.69 -15.20 4.49
C ILE A 304 -23.41 -14.39 3.20
N VAL A 305 -22.15 -14.40 2.71
CA VAL A 305 -21.79 -13.75 1.44
C VAL A 305 -22.39 -14.52 0.27
N ASP A 306 -22.24 -15.85 0.27
CA ASP A 306 -22.82 -16.74 -0.73
C ASP A 306 -24.33 -16.64 -0.75
N SER A 307 -24.96 -16.73 0.42
CA SER A 307 -26.40 -16.65 0.59
C SER A 307 -26.96 -15.31 0.10
N GLY A 308 -26.38 -14.19 0.54
CA GLY A 308 -26.77 -12.85 0.09
C GLY A 308 -26.62 -12.69 -1.43
N ASN A 309 -25.48 -13.10 -1.98
CA ASN A 309 -25.22 -13.04 -3.42
C ASN A 309 -26.20 -13.89 -4.23
N LYS A 310 -26.51 -15.10 -3.77
CA LYS A 310 -27.46 -16.02 -4.40
C LYS A 310 -28.87 -15.44 -4.41
N GLN A 311 -29.30 -14.75 -3.35
CA GLN A 311 -30.59 -14.05 -3.35
C GLN A 311 -30.62 -12.91 -4.36
N GLY A 312 -29.52 -12.16 -4.52
CA GLY A 312 -29.39 -11.12 -5.53
C GLY A 312 -29.51 -11.67 -6.95
N TYR A 313 -28.80 -12.77 -7.22
CA TYR A 313 -28.89 -13.50 -8.49
C TYR A 313 -30.31 -14.01 -8.75
N PHE A 314 -30.96 -14.61 -7.75
CA PHE A 314 -32.34 -15.08 -7.88
C PHE A 314 -33.28 -13.93 -8.26
N LEU A 315 -33.21 -12.81 -7.54
CA LEU A 315 -34.04 -11.64 -7.83
C LEU A 315 -33.80 -11.14 -9.26
N ARG A 316 -32.54 -11.05 -9.70
CA ARG A 316 -32.18 -10.69 -11.07
C ARG A 316 -32.88 -11.59 -12.09
N THR A 317 -32.79 -12.91 -11.92
CA THR A 317 -33.40 -13.86 -12.86
C THR A 317 -34.92 -13.74 -12.94
N GLU A 318 -35.60 -13.42 -11.84
CA GLU A 318 -37.05 -13.19 -11.85
C GLU A 318 -37.43 -11.89 -12.58
N TYR A 319 -36.60 -10.85 -12.50
CA TYR A 319 -36.77 -9.62 -13.29
C TYR A 319 -36.51 -9.85 -14.78
N GLU A 320 -35.50 -10.65 -15.13
CA GLU A 320 -35.19 -11.03 -16.53
C GLU A 320 -36.33 -11.86 -17.15
N LYS A 321 -36.91 -12.81 -16.41
CA LYS A 321 -38.11 -13.57 -16.86
C LYS A 321 -39.32 -12.67 -17.16
N ARG A 322 -39.36 -11.48 -16.56
CA ARG A 322 -40.43 -10.49 -16.73
C ARG A 322 -40.04 -9.34 -17.67
N SER A 323 -38.94 -9.49 -18.42
CA SER A 323 -38.40 -8.47 -19.33
C SER A 323 -38.25 -7.09 -18.69
N SER A 324 -37.83 -7.06 -17.42
CA SER A 324 -37.71 -5.86 -16.59
C SER A 324 -36.29 -5.63 -16.08
N GLU A 325 -35.28 -6.16 -16.79
CA GLU A 325 -33.87 -6.03 -16.44
C GLU A 325 -33.38 -4.58 -16.43
N ASN A 326 -34.01 -3.69 -17.20
CA ASN A 326 -33.71 -2.27 -17.24
C ASN A 326 -33.95 -1.56 -15.88
N LYS A 327 -34.84 -2.09 -15.03
CA LYS A 327 -35.13 -1.53 -13.70
C LYS A 327 -34.02 -1.84 -12.68
N ILE A 328 -33.21 -2.86 -12.93
CA ILE A 328 -32.22 -3.38 -11.99
C ILE A 328 -31.19 -2.30 -11.63
N GLY A 329 -30.70 -1.53 -12.60
CA GLY A 329 -29.72 -0.46 -12.35
C GLY A 329 -30.23 0.56 -11.31
N GLY A 330 -31.46 1.04 -11.47
CA GLY A 330 -32.09 1.98 -10.53
C GLY A 330 -32.34 1.37 -9.15
N ILE A 331 -32.69 0.09 -9.08
CA ILE A 331 -32.81 -0.66 -7.82
C ILE A 331 -31.44 -0.73 -7.12
N CYS A 332 -30.38 -1.12 -7.83
CA CYS A 332 -29.03 -1.20 -7.28
C CYS A 332 -28.56 0.15 -6.71
N TYR A 333 -28.80 1.28 -7.40
CA TYR A 333 -28.43 2.60 -6.89
C TYR A 333 -29.13 2.95 -5.57
N ARG A 334 -30.44 2.66 -5.45
CA ARG A 334 -31.18 2.90 -4.20
C ARG A 334 -30.68 2.02 -3.05
N LEU A 335 -30.42 0.74 -3.32
CA LEU A 335 -29.85 -0.19 -2.35
C LEU A 335 -28.45 0.26 -1.91
N LEU A 336 -27.58 0.64 -2.86
CA LEU A 336 -26.24 1.13 -2.56
C LEU A 336 -26.27 2.41 -1.73
N ASN A 337 -27.22 3.31 -1.97
CA ASN A 337 -27.38 4.51 -1.16
C ASN A 337 -27.75 4.15 0.29
N GLY A 338 -28.74 3.27 0.49
CA GLY A 338 -29.11 2.78 1.83
C GLY A 338 -27.94 2.13 2.55
N LEU A 339 -27.12 1.34 1.85
CA LEU A 339 -25.92 0.71 2.43
C LEU A 339 -24.84 1.73 2.81
N LYS A 340 -24.62 2.75 1.97
CA LYS A 340 -23.63 3.81 2.23
C LYS A 340 -24.00 4.65 3.44
N THR A 341 -25.27 5.02 3.58
CA THR A 341 -25.78 5.85 4.68
C THR A 341 -26.20 5.04 5.90
N ASN A 342 -26.02 3.72 5.87
CA ASN A 342 -26.43 2.79 6.92
C ASN A 342 -27.94 2.86 7.24
N ASN A 343 -28.77 3.21 6.24
CA ASN A 343 -30.20 3.34 6.38
C ASN A 343 -30.89 2.02 6.04
N LYS A 344 -31.20 1.24 7.09
CA LYS A 344 -31.85 -0.07 7.00
C LYS A 344 -33.28 0.03 6.48
N ASP A 345 -34.01 1.10 6.81
CA ASP A 345 -35.40 1.30 6.42
C ASP A 345 -35.53 1.47 4.90
N ILE A 346 -34.77 2.40 4.32
CA ILE A 346 -34.74 2.62 2.86
C ILE A 346 -34.34 1.33 2.14
N PHE A 347 -33.36 0.60 2.67
CA PHE A 347 -32.94 -0.66 2.08
C PHE A 347 -34.07 -1.69 2.09
N MET A 348 -34.71 -1.90 3.25
CA MET A 348 -35.80 -2.86 3.39
C MET A 348 -37.04 -2.48 2.58
N ASP A 349 -37.39 -1.20 2.49
CA ASP A 349 -38.46 -0.71 1.63
C ASP A 349 -38.22 -1.08 0.17
N VAL A 350 -36.98 -0.92 -0.32
CA VAL A 350 -36.63 -1.31 -1.69
C VAL A 350 -36.73 -2.83 -1.85
N ILE A 351 -36.23 -3.61 -0.89
CA ILE A 351 -36.32 -5.08 -0.92
C ILE A 351 -37.77 -5.55 -0.94
N MET A 352 -38.62 -5.07 -0.03
CA MET A 352 -40.04 -5.44 0.04
C MET A 352 -40.76 -5.13 -1.27
N ASN A 353 -40.54 -3.95 -1.85
CA ASN A 353 -41.12 -3.58 -3.14
C ASN A 353 -40.65 -4.50 -4.28
N CYS A 354 -39.38 -4.91 -4.29
CA CYS A 354 -38.87 -5.84 -5.29
C CYS A 354 -39.52 -7.22 -5.18
N TYR A 355 -39.63 -7.76 -3.96
CA TYR A 355 -40.23 -9.07 -3.70
C TYR A 355 -41.75 -9.07 -3.92
N LEU A 356 -42.43 -7.97 -3.61
CA LEU A 356 -43.83 -7.74 -3.96
C LEU A 356 -44.04 -7.76 -5.49
N TYR A 357 -43.18 -7.06 -6.23
CA TYR A 357 -43.24 -7.01 -7.70
C TYR A 357 -43.11 -8.39 -8.35
N ILE A 358 -42.21 -9.24 -7.83
CA ILE A 358 -42.05 -10.61 -8.35
C ILE A 358 -43.04 -11.62 -7.73
N GLY A 359 -43.87 -11.19 -6.78
CA GLY A 359 -44.86 -12.05 -6.10
C GLY A 359 -44.21 -13.17 -5.28
N LYS A 360 -43.09 -12.90 -4.61
CA LYS A 360 -42.36 -13.87 -3.77
C LYS A 360 -42.18 -13.32 -2.35
N THR A 361 -41.98 -14.21 -1.40
CA THR A 361 -41.69 -13.85 0.00
C THR A 361 -40.27 -13.34 0.16
N VAL A 362 -40.08 -12.34 1.04
CA VAL A 362 -38.73 -11.84 1.38
C VAL A 362 -37.92 -12.93 2.09
N PRO A 363 -36.71 -13.27 1.61
CA PRO A 363 -35.87 -14.30 2.21
C PRO A 363 -35.41 -13.96 3.63
N LYS A 364 -35.28 -14.99 4.48
CA LYS A 364 -34.85 -14.85 5.89
C LYS A 364 -33.46 -14.22 6.05
N ILE A 365 -32.58 -14.28 5.04
CA ILE A 365 -31.26 -13.65 5.09
C ILE A 365 -31.33 -12.13 5.35
N PHE A 366 -32.43 -11.47 4.97
CA PHE A 366 -32.62 -10.06 5.27
C PHE A 366 -32.97 -9.78 6.74
N VAL A 367 -33.50 -10.77 7.46
CA VAL A 367 -33.66 -10.68 8.93
C VAL A 367 -32.26 -10.74 9.59
N GLU A 368 -31.37 -11.59 9.09
CA GLU A 368 -29.98 -11.66 9.54
C GLU A 368 -29.22 -10.35 9.28
N ALA A 369 -29.52 -9.67 8.16
CA ALA A 369 -28.95 -8.37 7.83
C ALA A 369 -29.30 -7.28 8.85
N LEU A 370 -30.44 -7.39 9.56
CA LEU A 370 -30.85 -6.36 10.53
C LEU A 370 -30.16 -6.49 11.89
N LYS A 371 -29.50 -7.62 12.19
CA LYS A 371 -28.90 -7.89 13.51
C LYS A 371 -27.75 -6.95 13.90
N SER A 372 -26.95 -6.49 12.93
CA SER A 372 -25.87 -5.52 13.16
C SER A 372 -25.60 -4.72 11.89
N ASP A 373 -24.81 -3.65 12.00
CA ASP A 373 -24.44 -2.81 10.86
C ASP A 373 -23.45 -3.51 9.92
N GLU A 374 -22.58 -4.35 10.47
CA GLU A 374 -21.65 -5.19 9.72
C GLU A 374 -22.41 -6.28 8.97
N ASN A 375 -23.39 -6.94 9.60
CA ASN A 375 -24.29 -7.89 8.94
C ASN A 375 -25.03 -7.21 7.78
N PHE A 376 -25.61 -6.04 8.06
CA PHE A 376 -26.36 -5.25 7.10
C PHE A 376 -25.54 -4.94 5.87
N LYS A 377 -24.34 -4.37 6.05
CA LYS A 377 -23.44 -4.03 4.95
C LYS A 377 -22.94 -5.27 4.22
N THR A 378 -22.57 -6.33 4.93
CA THR A 378 -22.02 -7.54 4.30
C THR A 378 -23.04 -8.25 3.44
N ILE A 379 -24.24 -8.51 3.98
CA ILE A 379 -25.33 -9.16 3.23
C ILE A 379 -25.82 -8.24 2.11
N GLY A 380 -25.97 -6.95 2.39
CA GLY A 380 -26.47 -5.98 1.43
C GLY A 380 -25.54 -5.79 0.23
N TYR A 381 -24.22 -5.62 0.45
CA TYR A 381 -23.28 -5.53 -0.66
C TYR A 381 -23.16 -6.85 -1.44
N ALA A 382 -23.20 -8.00 -0.75
CA ALA A 382 -23.21 -9.31 -1.42
C ALA A 382 -24.45 -9.47 -2.32
N PHE A 383 -25.62 -9.08 -1.81
CA PHE A 383 -26.87 -9.06 -2.54
C PHE A 383 -26.83 -8.16 -3.78
N VAL A 384 -26.39 -6.91 -3.63
CA VAL A 384 -26.24 -5.99 -4.77
C VAL A 384 -25.26 -6.56 -5.81
N SER A 385 -24.15 -7.17 -5.37
CA SER A 385 -23.20 -7.80 -6.30
C SER A 385 -23.84 -8.94 -7.10
N GLY A 386 -24.72 -9.74 -6.51
CA GLY A 386 -25.45 -10.81 -7.22
C GLY A 386 -26.53 -10.26 -8.17
N LEU A 387 -27.09 -9.10 -7.82
CA LEU A 387 -28.13 -8.42 -8.60
C LEU A 387 -27.56 -7.74 -9.86
N ILE A 388 -26.33 -7.25 -9.84
CA ILE A 388 -25.67 -6.65 -11.01
C ILE A 388 -25.41 -7.72 -12.08
N ASN A 389 -25.85 -7.48 -13.32
CA ASN A 389 -25.58 -8.36 -14.45
C ASN A 389 -24.25 -8.00 -15.11
N GLU A 390 -23.33 -8.96 -15.21
CA GLU A 390 -22.19 -8.86 -16.10
C GLU A 390 -22.65 -9.32 -17.48
N LYS A 391 -23.12 -8.40 -18.33
CA LYS A 391 -23.30 -8.72 -19.74
C LYS A 391 -21.96 -9.26 -20.25
N LYS A 392 -21.96 -10.50 -20.77
CA LYS A 392 -20.77 -11.07 -21.42
C LYS A 392 -20.31 -10.08 -22.49
N ASP A 393 -19.10 -9.57 -22.36
CA ASP A 393 -18.47 -8.75 -23.39
C ASP A 393 -18.56 -9.51 -24.72
N LYS A 394 -19.37 -9.00 -25.65
CA LYS A 394 -19.34 -9.45 -27.03
C LYS A 394 -18.03 -8.95 -27.61
N ASN A 395 -17.08 -9.86 -27.80
CA ASN A 395 -15.96 -9.81 -28.73
C ASN A 395 -15.47 -8.40 -29.14
N ASN A 396 -14.44 -7.90 -28.47
CA ASN A 396 -13.50 -7.03 -29.17
C ASN A 396 -12.76 -7.90 -30.20
N GLY A 397 -13.14 -7.73 -31.46
CA GLY A 397 -12.56 -8.44 -32.59
C GLY A 397 -11.05 -8.27 -32.65
N GLY A 398 -10.34 -9.38 -32.46
CA GLY A 398 -8.97 -9.50 -32.92
C GLY A 398 -8.99 -9.46 -34.45
N ASN A 399 -8.63 -8.33 -35.02
CA ASN A 399 -8.16 -8.28 -36.39
C ASN A 399 -6.82 -9.03 -36.41
N ASN A 400 -6.88 -10.32 -36.77
CA ASN A 400 -5.75 -11.00 -37.39
C ASN A 400 -5.48 -10.28 -38.72
N ASN A 401 -4.46 -9.44 -38.74
CA ASN A 401 -3.75 -9.15 -39.97
C ASN A 401 -2.27 -9.37 -39.70
N GLU A 402 -1.84 -10.57 -40.06
CA GLU A 402 -0.46 -10.90 -40.37
C GLU A 402 0.07 -9.92 -41.42
N LYS A 403 1.17 -9.24 -41.10
CA LYS A 403 2.33 -9.04 -41.99
C LYS A 403 3.53 -8.58 -41.19
#